data_AF-A0A1V5GZI5-F1
#
_entry.id   AF-A0A1V5GZI5-F1
#
_cell.length_a   1.000
_cell.length_b   1.000
_cell.length_c   1.000
_cell.angle_alpha   90.00
_cell.angle_beta   90.00
_cell.angle_gamma   90.00
#
_symmetry.space_group_name_H-M   'P 1'
#
loop_
_entity.id
_entity.type
_entity.pdbx_description
1 polymer ?
#
loop_
_entity_poly.entity_id
_entity_poly.type
_entity_poly.pdbx_seq_one_letter_code
_entity_poly.pdbx_strand_id
1 'polypeptide(L)'
;MVGGNAGGISYQIEDGANGFLVSSVEETADRIVRLIRDENLRREMGKAAREQVKENFLMTRLLEDYLDLFHSFETIYRLKGLGEQ
;
A
#
# COMPACT_ATOMS: atom_id res chain seq x y z
N MET A 1 7.17 4.92 8.21
CA MET A 1 6.21 5.96 7.80
C MET A 1 5.50 6.48 9.03
N VAL A 2 5.07 7.75 9.06
CA VAL A 2 4.10 8.26 10.06
C VAL A 2 2.90 8.77 9.26
N GLY A 3 1.72 8.22 9.51
CA GLY A 3 0.52 8.47 8.71
C GLY A 3 -0.68 8.76 9.59
N GLY A 4 -1.56 9.64 9.12
CA GLY A 4 -2.80 9.95 9.83
C GLY A 4 -3.71 8.71 9.90
N ASN A 5 -4.38 8.51 11.03
CA ASN A 5 -5.37 7.45 11.21
C ASN A 5 -6.70 7.79 10.53
N ALA A 6 -6.67 7.88 9.20
CA ALA A 6 -7.82 8.24 8.39
C ALA A 6 -7.77 7.60 6.99
N GLY A 7 -8.93 7.15 6.52
CA GLY A 7 -9.16 6.75 5.14
C GLY A 7 -8.24 5.61 4.67
N GLY A 8 -7.67 5.79 3.48
CA GLY A 8 -6.81 4.79 2.82
C GLY A 8 -5.49 4.50 3.53
N ILE A 9 -5.03 5.39 4.42
CA ILE A 9 -3.69 5.31 5.03
C ILE A 9 -3.65 4.18 6.07
N SER A 10 -4.72 4.01 6.85
CA SER A 10 -4.79 2.96 7.87
C SER A 10 -4.78 1.55 7.29
N TYR A 11 -5.16 1.36 6.03
CA TYR A 11 -5.06 0.06 5.36
C TYR A 11 -3.63 -0.32 4.94
N GLN A 12 -2.73 0.66 4.83
CA GLN A 12 -1.33 0.42 4.44
C GLN A 12 -0.41 0.28 5.66
N ILE A 13 -0.80 0.85 6.80
CA ILE A 13 0.02 0.89 8.02
C ILE A 13 -0.51 -0.11 9.04
N GLU A 14 0.34 -1.06 9.40
CA GLU A 14 0.23 -1.83 10.63
C GLU A 14 1.01 -1.11 11.73
N ASP A 15 0.29 -0.53 12.70
CA ASP A 15 0.84 0.37 13.71
C ASP A 15 1.95 -0.30 14.53
N GLY A 16 3.11 0.35 14.58
CA GLY A 16 4.30 -0.14 15.27
C GLY A 16 5.12 -1.17 14.50
N ALA A 17 4.58 -1.79 13.44
CA ALA A 17 5.28 -2.80 12.65
C ALA A 17 5.93 -2.22 11.40
N ASN A 18 5.15 -1.59 10.52
CA ASN A 18 5.62 -1.03 9.25
C ASN A 18 5.48 0.51 9.18
N GLY A 19 4.88 1.11 10.20
CA GLY A 19 4.71 2.54 10.33
C GLY A 19 4.07 2.90 11.67
N PHE A 20 3.69 4.17 11.82
CA PHE A 20 2.87 4.62 12.94
C PHE A 20 1.60 5.31 12.43
N LEU A 21 0.48 4.97 13.05
CA LEU A 21 -0.78 5.69 12.90
C LEU A 21 -0.89 6.75 13.99
N VAL A 22 -1.29 7.95 13.60
CA VAL A 22 -1.39 9.10 14.50
C VAL A 22 -2.69 9.86 14.27
N SER A 23 -3.25 10.43 15.34
CA SER A 23 -4.51 11.18 15.32
C SER A 23 -4.33 12.64 15.76
N SER A 24 -3.13 13.05 16.16
CA SER A 24 -2.81 14.43 16.57
C SER A 24 -1.43 14.88 16.12
N VAL A 25 -1.18 16.20 16.19
CA VAL A 25 0.12 16.80 15.88
C VAL A 25 1.15 16.36 16.91
N GLU A 26 0.76 16.26 18.18
CA GLU A 26 1.60 15.84 19.29
C GLU A 26 2.09 14.40 19.09
N GLU A 27 1.20 13.47 18.75
CA GLU A 27 1.57 12.10 18.42
C GLU A 27 2.50 12.05 17.20
N THR A 28 2.20 12.86 16.17
CA THR A 28 3.06 12.94 14.98
C THR A 28 4.49 13.34 15.36
N ALA A 29 4.65 14.38 16.19
CA ALA A 29 5.94 14.85 16.66
C ALA A 29 6.68 13.76 17.45
N ASP A 30 6.00 13.11 18.39
CA ASP A 30 6.58 12.04 19.21
C ASP A 30 7.08 10.85 18.36
N ARG A 31 6.29 10.41 17.38
CA ARG A 31 6.67 9.30 16.49
C ARG A 31 7.85 9.66 15.60
N ILE A 32 7.90 10.89 15.08
CA ILE A 32 9.04 11.37 14.29
C ILE A 32 10.31 11.39 15.16
N VAL A 33 10.25 11.95 16.37
CA VAL A 33 11.39 12.01 17.28
C VAL A 33 11.89 10.60 17.62
N ARG A 34 10.98 9.65 17.89
CA ARG A 34 11.34 8.25 18.13
C ARG A 34 12.10 7.62 16.95
N LEU A 35 11.62 7.81 15.73
CA LEU A 35 12.27 7.26 14.52
C LEU A 35 13.63 7.90 14.21
N ILE A 36 13.83 9.16 14.58
CA ILE A 36 15.12 9.85 14.45
C ILE A 36 16.12 9.29 15.46
N ARG A 37 15.69 9.09 16.72
CA ARG A 37 16.56 8.64 17.82
C ARG A 37 16.92 7.15 17.74
N ASP A 38 16.04 6.33 17.17
CA ASP A 38 16.24 4.88 17.08
C ASP A 38 16.44 4.44 15.61
N GLU A 39 17.72 4.29 15.22
CA GLU A 39 18.07 3.83 13.88
C GLU A 39 17.65 2.38 13.61
N ASN A 40 17.72 1.51 14.61
CA ASN A 40 17.38 0.09 14.44
C ASN A 40 15.89 -0.06 14.15
N LEU A 41 15.05 0.58 14.96
CA LEU A 41 13.60 0.63 14.74
C LEU A 41 13.28 1.16 13.34
N ARG A 42 13.93 2.27 12.92
CA ARG A 42 13.71 2.86 11.60
C ARG A 42 14.08 1.90 10.47
N ARG A 43 15.18 1.15 10.60
CA ARG A 43 15.60 0.16 9.59
C ARG A 43 14.67 -1.03 9.53
N GLU A 44 14.30 -1.60 10.67
CA GLU A 44 13.40 -2.76 10.75
C GLU A 44 12.02 -2.42 10.19
N MET A 45 11.45 -1.30 10.65
CA MET A 45 10.16 -0.81 10.16
C MET A 45 10.18 -0.50 8.67
N GLY A 46 11.27 0.10 8.16
CA GLY A 46 11.44 0.35 6.73
C GLY A 46 11.52 -0.93 5.90
N LYS A 47 12.16 -1.97 6.42
CA LYS A 47 12.20 -3.30 5.79
C LYS A 47 10.82 -3.95 5.76
N ALA A 48 10.10 -3.94 6.89
CA ALA A 48 8.74 -4.46 6.98
C ALA A 48 7.79 -3.74 6.00
N ALA A 49 7.84 -2.41 5.95
CA ALA A 49 7.06 -1.62 4.99
C ALA A 49 7.36 -1.99 3.54
N ARG A 50 8.63 -2.21 3.20
CA ARG A 50 9.03 -2.59 1.84
C ARG A 50 8.48 -3.96 1.45
N GLU A 51 8.52 -4.95 2.34
CA GLU A 51 7.96 -6.27 2.06
C GLU A 51 6.43 -6.20 1.92
N GLN A 52 5.74 -5.47 2.80
CA GLN A 52 4.28 -5.26 2.69
C GLN A 52 3.86 -4.69 1.32
N VAL A 53 4.60 -3.68 0.83
CA VAL A 53 4.34 -3.07 -0.48
C VAL A 53 4.52 -4.06 -1.62
N LYS A 54 5.56 -4.89 -1.57
CA LYS A 54 5.80 -5.91 -2.60
C LYS A 54 4.67 -6.94 -2.67
N GLU A 55 4.12 -7.31 -1.53
CA GLU A 55 3.09 -8.34 -1.46
C GLU A 55 1.71 -7.82 -1.85
N ASN A 56 1.38 -6.56 -1.55
CA ASN A 56 -0.02 -6.10 -1.59
C ASN A 56 -0.28 -4.87 -2.47
N PHE A 57 0.73 -4.02 -2.71
CA PHE A 57 0.50 -2.67 -3.26
C PHE A 57 1.24 -2.40 -4.56
N LEU A 58 1.71 -3.45 -5.25
CA LEU A 58 2.34 -3.32 -6.57
C LEU A 58 1.30 -3.17 -7.68
N MET A 59 1.64 -2.39 -8.71
CA MET A 59 0.82 -2.26 -9.92
C MET A 59 0.57 -3.60 -10.62
N THR A 60 1.53 -4.52 -10.58
CA THR A 60 1.39 -5.87 -11.14
C THR A 60 0.34 -6.67 -10.38
N ARG A 61 0.30 -6.55 -9.05
CA ARG A 61 -0.71 -7.19 -8.21
C ARG A 61 -2.09 -6.61 -8.48
N LEU A 62 -2.18 -5.28 -8.59
CA LEU A 62 -3.43 -4.61 -8.97
C LEU A 62 -3.95 -5.12 -10.33
N LEU A 63 -3.08 -5.22 -11.33
CA LEU A 63 -3.46 -5.74 -12.65
C LEU A 63 -3.97 -7.18 -12.56
N GLU A 64 -3.30 -8.04 -11.79
CA GLU A 64 -3.74 -9.41 -11.54
C GLU A 64 -5.14 -9.45 -10.92
N ASP A 65 -5.39 -8.66 -9.86
CA ASP A 65 -6.71 -8.57 -9.22
C ASP A 65 -7.81 -8.12 -10.22
N TYR A 66 -7.49 -7.20 -11.15
CA TYR A 66 -8.42 -6.80 -12.22
C TYR A 66 -8.67 -7.91 -13.25
N LEU A 67 -7.63 -8.67 -13.62
CA LEU A 67 -7.77 -9.80 -14.55
C LEU A 67 -8.62 -10.91 -13.93
N ASP A 68 -8.41 -11.23 -12.66
CA ASP A 68 -9.22 -12.19 -11.90
C ASP A 68 -10.68 -11.73 -11.83
N LEU A 69 -10.91 -10.45 -11.56
CA LEU A 69 -12.25 -9.87 -11.57
C LEU A 69 -12.90 -10.02 -12.96
N PHE A 70 -12.21 -9.67 -14.04
CA PHE A 70 -12.75 -9.83 -15.39
C PHE A 70 -13.03 -11.29 -15.75
N HIS A 71 -12.22 -12.23 -15.23
CA HIS A 71 -12.42 -13.65 -15.42
C HIS A 71 -13.62 -14.20 -14.63
N SER A 72 -14.02 -13.52 -13.55
CA SER A 72 -15.19 -13.91 -12.73
C SER A 72 -16.55 -13.69 -13.41
N PHE A 73 -16.58 -13.06 -14.59
CA PHE A 73 -17.80 -12.81 -15.37
C PHE A 73 -17.78 -13.57 -16.71
N GLU A 74 -18.94 -14.06 -17.14
CA GLU A 74 -19.12 -14.49 -18.53
C GLU A 74 -19.02 -13.28 -19.46
N THR A 75 -18.11 -13.36 -20.44
CA THR A 75 -17.78 -12.22 -21.30
C THR A 75 -18.17 -12.48 -22.75
N ILE A 76 -18.93 -11.54 -23.33
CA ILE A 76 -19.26 -11.51 -24.77
C ILE A 76 -18.34 -10.50 -25.45
N TYR A 77 -17.17 -10.96 -25.89
CA TYR A 77 -16.23 -10.11 -26.63
C TYR A 77 -16.62 -10.02 -28.10
N ARG A 78 -16.84 -8.80 -28.62
CA ARG A 78 -17.07 -8.56 -30.05
C ARG A 78 -15.93 -7.71 -30.59
N LEU A 79 -14.97 -8.35 -31.25
CA LEU A 79 -13.90 -7.67 -31.96
C LEU A 79 -14.49 -6.99 -33.20
N LYS A 80 -14.40 -5.65 -33.29
CA LYS A 80 -14.50 -5.00 -34.60
C LYS A 80 -13.22 -5.32 -35.35
N GLY A 81 -13.34 -5.93 -36.52
CA GLY A 81 -12.20 -6.30 -37.35
C GLY A 81 -11.19 -5.16 -37.43
N LEU A 82 -9.90 -5.49 -37.36
CA LEU A 82 -8.83 -4.60 -37.77
C LEU A 82 -9.11 -4.27 -39.23
N GLY A 83 -9.80 -3.17 -39.46
CA GLY A 83 -10.14 -2.69 -40.79
C GLY A 83 -8.87 -2.56 -41.59
N GLU A 84 -8.84 -3.30 -42.69
CA GLU A 84 -7.87 -3.23 -43.78
C GLU A 84 -7.62 -1.77 -44.16
N GLN A 85 -6.34 -1.40 -44.36
CA GLN A 85 -5.99 -0.28 -45.22
C GLN A 85 -6.28 -0.65 -46.67
#